data_AF-A0A535L1U5-F1
#
_entry.id   AF-A0A535L1U5-F1
#
_cell.length_a   1.000
_cell.length_b   1.000
_cell.length_c   1.000
_cell.angle_alpha   90.00
_cell.angle_beta   90.00
_cell.angle_gamma   90.00
#
_symmetry.space_group_name_H-M   'P 1'
#
loop_
_entity.id
_entity.type
_entity.pdbx_description
1 polymer ?
#
loop_
_entity_poly.entity_id
_entity_poly.type
_entity_poly.pdbx_seq_one_letter_code
_entity_poly.pdbx_strand_id
1 'polypeptide(L)'
;MTVHGTIFNFLEQFAGDQLGAGAWEGMLKAGRLDGRVFSADQAYEDADLVALVGAASAATKVSSSELLGRFGEWLVPDLLSLYSYLIRPE
;
A
#
# COMPACT_ATOMS: atom_id res chain seq x y z
N MET A 1 -4.10 -14.71 5.34
CA MET A 1 -5.16 -13.80 5.87
C MET A 1 -5.59 -12.91 4.70
N THR A 2 -6.78 -12.29 4.70
CA THR A 2 -7.19 -11.43 3.57
C THR A 2 -7.04 -9.94 3.89
N VAL A 3 -6.78 -9.14 2.85
CA VAL A 3 -6.63 -7.68 2.90
C VAL A 3 -7.66 -7.02 2.00
N HIS A 4 -8.33 -5.99 2.50
CA HIS A 4 -9.33 -5.24 1.74
C HIS A 4 -8.68 -4.46 0.58
N GLY A 5 -9.33 -4.43 -0.58
CA GLY A 5 -8.80 -3.82 -1.80
C GLY A 5 -8.44 -2.34 -1.66
N THR A 6 -9.13 -1.60 -0.79
CA THR A 6 -8.80 -0.21 -0.48
C THR A 6 -7.34 -0.02 -0.02
N ILE A 7 -6.77 -1.00 0.68
CA ILE A 7 -5.35 -0.93 1.12
C ILE A 7 -4.41 -0.92 -0.09
N PHE A 8 -4.73 -1.65 -1.15
CA PHE A 8 -3.93 -1.65 -2.39
C PHE A 8 -4.06 -0.31 -3.12
N ASN A 9 -5.25 0.30 -3.13
CA ASN A 9 -5.43 1.63 -3.72
C ASN A 9 -4.63 2.71 -2.98
N PHE A 10 -4.53 2.60 -1.65
CA PHE A 10 -3.68 3.48 -0.87
C PHE A 10 -2.21 3.20 -1.11
N LEU A 11 -1.80 1.94 -1.25
CA LEU A 11 -0.43 1.58 -1.55
C LEU A 11 0.02 2.06 -2.93
N GLU A 12 -0.87 2.00 -3.92
CA GLU A 12 -0.64 2.55 -5.27
C GLU A 12 -0.39 4.06 -5.23
N GLN A 13 -1.25 4.80 -4.52
CA GLN A 13 -1.07 6.25 -4.35
C GLN A 13 0.21 6.58 -3.58
N PHE A 14 0.48 5.88 -2.48
CA PHE A 14 1.73 6.00 -1.73
C PHE A 14 2.96 5.76 -2.61
N ALA A 15 2.92 4.74 -3.48
CA ALA A 15 4.01 4.44 -4.39
C ALA A 15 4.25 5.61 -5.36
N GLY A 16 3.19 6.19 -5.93
CA GLY A 16 3.29 7.38 -6.79
C GLY A 16 3.88 8.58 -6.06
N ASP A 17 3.38 8.87 -4.85
CA ASP A 17 3.74 10.06 -4.08
C ASP A 17 5.15 9.99 -3.47
N GLN A 18 5.53 8.82 -2.93
CA GLN A 18 6.74 8.66 -2.12
C GLN A 18 7.87 7.97 -2.86
N LEU A 19 7.56 7.09 -3.81
CA LEU A 19 8.56 6.28 -4.54
C LEU A 19 8.76 6.77 -5.98
N GLY A 20 7.84 7.61 -6.48
CA GLY A 20 7.93 8.29 -7.76
C GLY A 20 7.07 7.67 -8.86
N ALA A 21 7.01 8.36 -9.99
CA ALA A 21 6.24 7.91 -11.15
C ALA A 21 6.71 6.54 -11.65
N GLY A 22 5.78 5.63 -11.93
CA GLY A 22 6.09 4.27 -12.39
C GLY A 22 6.46 3.28 -11.29
N ALA A 23 6.52 3.72 -10.02
CA ALA A 23 6.89 2.85 -8.91
C ALA A 23 5.87 1.72 -8.70
N TRP A 24 4.59 2.01 -8.86
CA TRP A 24 3.51 1.02 -8.74
C TRP A 24 3.64 -0.10 -9.78
N GLU A 25 3.82 0.26 -11.04
CA GLU A 25 4.04 -0.70 -12.13
C GLU A 25 5.31 -1.50 -11.92
N GLY A 26 6.37 -0.86 -11.40
CA GLY A 26 7.60 -1.53 -10.99
C GLY A 26 7.37 -2.55 -9.89
N MET A 27 6.57 -2.22 -8.88
CA MET A 27 6.20 -3.12 -7.78
C MET A 27 5.38 -4.31 -8.27
N LEU A 28 4.36 -4.08 -9.11
CA LEU A 28 3.58 -5.15 -9.72
C LEU A 28 4.47 -6.12 -10.50
N LYS A 29 5.37 -5.58 -11.32
CA LYS A 29 6.29 -6.39 -12.13
C LYS A 29 7.25 -7.22 -11.30
N ALA A 30 7.93 -6.59 -10.34
CA ALA A 30 8.87 -7.29 -9.47
C ALA A 30 8.18 -8.29 -8.53
N GLY A 31 6.93 -8.01 -8.14
CA GLY A 31 6.08 -8.89 -7.35
C GLY A 31 5.43 -10.04 -8.13
N ARG A 32 5.63 -10.12 -9.47
CA ARG A 32 4.94 -11.08 -10.37
C ARG A 32 3.42 -10.95 -10.34
N LEU A 33 2.96 -9.71 -10.24
CA LEU A 33 1.56 -9.29 -10.21
C LEU A 33 1.22 -8.41 -11.43
N ASP A 34 2.02 -8.49 -12.51
CA ASP A 34 1.80 -7.76 -13.75
C ASP A 34 0.36 -7.93 -14.27
N GLY A 35 -0.29 -6.82 -14.62
CA GLY A 35 -1.65 -6.82 -15.17
C GLY A 35 -2.76 -7.08 -14.13
N ARG A 36 -2.41 -7.24 -12.85
CA ARG A 36 -3.40 -7.35 -11.78
C ARG A 36 -3.99 -5.99 -11.45
N VAL A 37 -5.31 -5.97 -11.24
CA VAL A 37 -6.07 -4.78 -10.86
C VAL A 37 -6.73 -5.04 -9.51
N PHE A 38 -6.57 -4.12 -8.58
CA PHE A 38 -7.17 -4.20 -7.26
C PHE A 38 -8.39 -3.27 -7.18
N SER A 39 -9.56 -3.84 -6.89
CA SER A 39 -10.82 -3.13 -6.74
C SER A 39 -11.15 -2.97 -5.26
N ALA A 40 -11.60 -1.78 -4.88
CA ALA A 40 -11.82 -1.41 -3.47
C ALA A 40 -12.89 -2.26 -2.77
N ASP A 41 -13.80 -2.89 -3.52
CA ASP A 41 -14.93 -3.69 -3.04
C ASP A 41 -14.59 -5.18 -2.86
N GLN A 42 -13.35 -5.58 -3.13
CA GLN A 42 -12.88 -6.96 -3.05
C GLN A 42 -11.86 -7.16 -1.92
N ALA A 43 -11.62 -8.43 -1.58
CA ALA A 43 -10.56 -8.84 -0.68
C ALA A 43 -9.54 -9.70 -1.42
N TYR A 44 -8.27 -9.55 -1.06
CA TYR A 44 -7.14 -10.22 -1.69
C TYR A 44 -6.31 -10.96 -0.64
N GLU A 45 -5.47 -11.89 -1.08
CA GLU A 45 -4.56 -12.58 -0.18
C GLU A 45 -3.48 -11.62 0.32
N ASP A 46 -3.16 -11.68 1.61
CA ASP A 46 -2.08 -10.90 2.22
C ASP A 46 -0.72 -11.11 1.54
N ALA A 47 -0.50 -12.30 0.95
CA ALA A 47 0.67 -12.62 0.15
C ALA A 47 0.93 -11.61 -0.98
N ASP A 48 -0.12 -11.02 -1.57
CA ASP A 48 0.00 -10.02 -2.63
C ASP A 48 0.59 -8.71 -2.09
N LEU A 49 0.11 -8.29 -0.91
CA LEU A 49 0.64 -7.11 -0.23
C LEU A 49 2.10 -7.31 0.18
N VAL A 50 2.43 -8.50 0.70
CA VAL A 50 3.80 -8.86 1.07
C VAL A 50 4.72 -8.85 -0.16
N ALA A 51 4.26 -9.38 -1.29
CA ALA A 51 5.03 -9.38 -2.54
C ALA A 51 5.31 -7.95 -3.04
N LEU A 52 4.30 -7.07 -3.01
CA LEU A 52 4.44 -5.66 -3.41
C LEU A 52 5.42 -4.90 -2.50
N VAL A 53 5.27 -5.02 -1.19
CA VAL A 53 6.15 -4.34 -0.22
C VAL A 53 7.57 -4.88 -0.33
N GLY A 54 7.74 -6.20 -0.53
CA GLY A 54 9.04 -6.81 -0.76
C GLY A 54 9.71 -6.30 -2.04
N ALA A 55 8.94 -6.14 -3.12
CA ALA A 55 9.42 -5.56 -4.37
C ALA A 55 9.89 -4.10 -4.17
N ALA A 56 9.09 -3.28 -3.49
CA ALA A 56 9.46 -1.91 -3.15
C ALA A 56 10.71 -1.85 -2.28
N SER A 57 10.83 -2.75 -1.29
CA SER A 57 12.00 -2.86 -0.42
C SER A 57 13.27 -3.16 -1.22
N ALA A 58 13.21 -4.13 -2.14
CA ALA A 58 14.34 -4.47 -3.00
C ALA A 58 14.75 -3.31 -3.92
N ALA A 59 13.79 -2.59 -4.49
CA ALA A 59 14.05 -1.47 -5.40
C ALA A 59 14.65 -0.24 -4.68
N THR A 60 14.16 0.06 -3.48
CA THR A 60 14.53 1.27 -2.72
C THR A 60 15.68 1.04 -1.75
N LYS A 61 16.01 -0.23 -1.44
CA LYS A 61 16.92 -0.64 -0.36
C LYS A 61 16.46 -0.22 1.04
N VAL A 62 15.21 0.19 1.19
CA VAL A 62 14.56 0.46 2.47
C VAL A 62 13.94 -0.83 2.98
N SER A 63 14.02 -1.10 4.28
CA SER A 63 13.43 -2.34 4.82
C SER A 63 11.90 -2.35 4.65
N SER A 64 11.30 -3.54 4.46
CA SER A 64 9.85 -3.67 4.39
C SER A 64 9.14 -3.10 5.62
N SER A 65 9.75 -3.24 6.81
CA SER A 65 9.20 -2.69 8.06
C SER A 65 9.14 -1.17 8.03
N GLU A 66 10.19 -0.53 7.51
CA GLU A 66 10.26 0.93 7.42
C GLU A 66 9.30 1.46 6.34
N LEU A 67 9.19 0.77 5.20
CA LEU A 67 8.21 1.11 4.17
C LEU A 67 6.77 1.00 4.69
N LEU A 68 6.45 -0.06 5.44
CA LEU A 68 5.14 -0.21 6.06
C LEU A 68 4.87 0.88 7.11
N GLY A 69 5.89 1.27 7.89
CA GLY A 69 5.79 2.40 8.82
C GLY A 69 5.47 3.70 8.10
N ARG A 70 6.24 4.04 7.06
CA ARG A 70 6.02 5.23 6.22
C ARG A 70 4.66 5.20 5.52
N PHE A 71 4.24 4.04 5.02
CA PHE A 71 2.93 3.86 4.42
C PHE A 71 1.81 4.13 5.43
N GLY A 72 1.92 3.58 6.65
CA GLY A 72 0.97 3.83 7.71
C GLY A 72 0.88 5.31 8.08
N GLU A 73 2.02 5.98 8.29
CA GLU A 73 2.07 7.42 8.60
C GLU A 73 1.46 8.28 7.48
N TRP A 74 1.76 7.96 6.22
CA TRP A 74 1.20 8.65 5.05
C TRP A 74 -0.31 8.45 4.91
N LEU A 75 -0.83 7.29 5.30
CA LEU A 75 -2.25 6.95 5.23
C LEU A 75 -3.12 7.61 6.32
N VAL A 76 -2.53 7.94 7.47
CA VAL A 76 -3.26 8.45 8.65
C VAL A 76 -4.14 9.68 8.32
N PRO A 77 -3.66 10.74 7.64
CA PRO A 77 -4.49 11.92 7.37
C PRO A 77 -5.80 11.60 6.65
N ASP A 78 -5.77 10.71 5.65
CA ASP A 78 -6.95 10.30 4.90
C ASP A 78 -7.92 9.49 5.76
N LEU A 79 -7.39 8.59 6.61
CA LEU A 79 -8.20 7.84 7.56
C LEU A 79 -8.84 8.76 8.61
N LEU A 80 -8.10 9.75 9.12
CA LEU A 80 -8.64 10.75 10.04
C LEU A 80 -9.75 11.58 9.37
N SER A 81 -9.58 11.96 8.11
CA SER A 81 -10.60 12.70 7.36
C SER A 81 -11.89 11.89 7.22
N LEU A 82 -11.78 10.62 6.81
CA LEU A 82 -12.93 9.73 6.56
C LEU A 82 -13.61 9.23 7.84
N TYR A 83 -12.82 8.98 8.89
CA TYR A 83 -13.27 8.28 10.10
C TYR A 83 -13.09 9.08 11.38
N SER A 84 -12.89 10.41 11.28
CA SER A 84 -12.78 11.30 12.45
C SER A 84 -13.91 11.08 13.47
N TYR A 85 -15.12 10.75 13.02
CA TYR A 85 -16.27 10.46 13.88
C TYR A 85 -16.13 9.20 14.74
N LEU A 86 -15.25 8.26 14.36
CA LEU A 86 -14.94 7.05 15.14
C LEU A 86 -13.87 7.28 16.20
N ILE A 87 -13.14 8.40 16.10
CA ILE A 87 -12.08 8.76 17.04
C ILE A 87 -12.73 9.57 18.15
N ARG A 88 -12.63 9.07 19.37
CA ARG A 88 -12.98 9.87 20.56
C ARG A 88 -11.76 10.69 20.94
N PRO A 89 -11.79 12.02 20.79
CA PRO A 89 -10.75 12.86 21.35
C PRO A 89 -10.95 12.88 22.86
N GLU A 90 -10.03 12.27 23.60
CA GLU A 90 -9.89 12.41 25.05
C GLU A 90 -8.55 13.09 25.38
#